data_AF-A0A9D7C3W9-F1
#
_entry.id   AF-A0A9D7C3W9-F1
#
_cell.length_a   1.000
_cell.length_b   1.000
_cell.length_c   1.000
_cell.angle_alpha   90.00
_cell.angle_beta   90.00
_cell.angle_gamma   90.00
#
_symmetry.space_group_name_H-M   'P 1'
#
loop_
_entity.id
_entity.type
_entity.pdbx_description
1 polymer ?
#
loop_
_entity_poly.entity_id
_entity_poly.type
_entity_poly.pdbx_seq_one_letter_code
_entity_poly.pdbx_strand_id
1 'polypeptide(L)'
;MSIKKSAKAIPSKQVLRLLSWSIFFTSIEDEQITFEEIFALYSLRWRIEIIFKAMKSHLNLDKIHNVPDHQLKFILIGKMILLLIITQFIYAKVCHKIHKRTGKIISLIKLVRYLKDNVNMIAELL
;
A
#
# COMPACT_ATOMS: atom_id res chain seq x y z
N MET A 1 16.03 16.14 13.82
CA MET A 1 14.81 16.30 14.65
C MET A 1 14.33 14.91 15.07
N SER A 2 14.68 14.48 16.28
CA SER A 2 14.27 13.17 16.82
C SER A 2 12.81 13.25 17.25
N ILE A 3 11.94 12.43 16.66
CA ILE A 3 10.54 12.31 17.10
C ILE A 3 10.57 11.56 18.44
N LYS A 4 10.59 12.32 19.55
CA LYS A 4 10.34 11.79 20.88
C LYS A 4 8.98 11.08 20.84
N LYS A 5 8.94 9.78 21.14
CA LYS A 5 7.70 9.07 21.48
C LYS A 5 7.02 9.86 22.60
N SER A 6 5.90 10.51 22.30
CA SER A 6 5.12 11.21 23.30
C SER A 6 4.58 10.19 24.30
N ALA A 7 4.68 10.52 25.58
CA ALA A 7 4.03 9.78 26.64
C ALA A 7 2.55 9.55 26.31
N LYS A 8 1.99 8.44 26.79
CA LYS A 8 0.61 7.99 26.56
C LYS A 8 -0.39 8.98 27.20
N ALA A 9 -0.54 10.16 26.60
CA ALA A 9 -1.43 11.22 27.07
C ALA A 9 -2.88 10.84 26.79
N ILE A 10 -3.73 10.95 27.80
CA ILE A 10 -5.18 10.73 27.66
C ILE A 10 -5.70 11.86 26.75
N PRO A 11 -6.30 11.53 25.58
CA PRO A 11 -6.78 12.56 24.66
C PRO A 11 -7.87 13.41 25.33
N SER A 12 -7.82 14.74 25.14
CA SER A 12 -8.86 15.62 25.65
C SER A 12 -10.20 15.34 24.96
N LYS A 13 -11.31 15.68 25.63
CA LYS A 13 -12.67 15.52 25.05
C LYS A 13 -12.82 16.20 23.69
N GLN A 14 -12.14 17.33 23.49
CA GLN A 14 -12.15 18.06 22.22
C GLN A 14 -11.43 17.28 21.11
N VAL A 15 -10.27 16.67 21.41
CA VAL A 15 -9.54 15.84 20.45
C VAL A 15 -10.35 14.60 20.05
N LEU A 16 -11.00 13.94 21.02
CA LEU A 16 -11.87 12.80 20.74
C LEU A 16 -13.05 13.18 19.84
N ARG A 17 -13.64 14.36 20.05
CA ARG A 17 -14.72 14.88 19.19
C ARG A 17 -14.24 15.10 17.76
N LEU A 18 -13.05 15.65 17.57
CA LEU A 18 -12.48 15.88 16.23
C LEU A 18 -12.14 14.57 15.51
N LEU A 19 -11.72 13.53 16.23
CA LEU A 19 -11.45 12.21 15.66
C LEU A 19 -12.71 11.52 15.08
N SER A 20 -13.91 12.01 15.43
CA SER A 20 -15.17 11.51 14.86
C SER A 20 -15.50 12.09 13.48
N TRP A 21 -14.70 13.03 12.97
CA TRP A 21 -14.96 13.72 11.70
C TRP A 21 -13.97 13.25 10.63
N SER A 22 -14.47 13.03 9.41
CA SER A 22 -13.66 12.91 8.20
C SER A 22 -14.02 14.05 7.27
N ILE A 23 -13.09 14.99 7.09
CA ILE A 23 -13.29 16.19 6.27
C ILE A 23 -12.53 16.00 4.97
N PHE A 24 -13.24 16.13 3.84
CA PHE A 24 -12.69 15.96 2.51
C PHE A 24 -12.70 17.31 1.79
N PHE A 25 -11.55 17.70 1.24
CA PHE A 25 -11.44 18.81 0.30
C PHE A 25 -11.19 18.21 -1.08
N THR A 26 -11.98 18.63 -2.06
CA THR A 26 -11.89 18.13 -3.43
C THR A 26 -11.86 19.30 -4.41
N SER A 27 -11.10 19.14 -5.50
CA SER A 27 -11.08 20.07 -6.63
C SER A 27 -12.07 19.66 -7.73
N ILE A 28 -12.91 18.67 -7.46
CA ILE A 28 -13.96 18.23 -8.38
C ILE A 28 -15.07 19.28 -8.34
N GLU A 29 -15.35 19.90 -9.48
CA GLU A 29 -16.37 20.95 -9.64
C GLU A 29 -17.76 20.39 -9.95
N ASP A 30 -17.87 19.07 -10.16
CA ASP A 30 -19.15 18.42 -10.44
C ASP A 30 -20.07 18.47 -9.22
N GLU A 31 -21.13 19.26 -9.32
CA GLU A 31 -22.14 19.41 -8.26
C GLU A 31 -23.02 18.16 -8.09
N GLN A 32 -23.01 17.23 -9.06
CA GLN A 32 -23.77 15.98 -8.97
C GLN A 32 -23.01 14.87 -8.27
N ILE A 33 -21.73 15.07 -7.93
CA ILE A 33 -20.93 14.04 -7.26
C ILE A 33 -21.47 13.74 -5.87
N THR A 34 -21.66 12.47 -5.59
CA THR A 34 -22.14 12.00 -4.29
C THR A 34 -20.99 11.86 -3.29
N PHE A 35 -21.31 11.93 -2.00
CA PHE A 35 -20.33 11.68 -0.95
C PHE A 35 -19.74 10.26 -1.04
N GLU A 36 -20.56 9.28 -1.41
CA GLU A 36 -20.18 7.88 -1.60
C GLU A 36 -19.09 7.73 -2.66
N GLU A 37 -19.17 8.49 -3.75
CA GLU A 37 -18.16 8.50 -4.82
C GLU A 37 -16.85 9.14 -4.35
N ILE A 38 -16.92 10.29 -3.67
CA ILE A 38 -15.74 10.93 -3.06
C ILE A 38 -15.07 9.97 -2.06
N PHE A 39 -15.88 9.31 -1.24
CA PHE A 39 -15.38 8.35 -0.26
C PHE A 39 -14.76 7.12 -0.93
N ALA A 40 -15.39 6.58 -1.98
CA ALA A 40 -14.86 5.47 -2.76
C ALA A 40 -13.51 5.83 -3.39
N LEU A 41 -13.38 7.03 -3.96
CA LEU A 41 -12.12 7.53 -4.49
C LEU A 41 -11.06 7.66 -3.39
N TYR A 42 -11.42 8.25 -2.25
CA TYR A 42 -10.51 8.40 -1.12
C TYR A 42 -10.09 7.04 -0.51
N SER A 43 -10.94 6.02 -0.61
CA SER A 43 -10.61 4.66 -0.15
C SER A 43 -9.40 4.08 -0.89
N LEU A 44 -9.13 4.52 -2.12
CA LEU A 44 -7.95 4.11 -2.89
C LEU A 44 -6.63 4.58 -2.26
N ARG A 45 -6.64 5.64 -1.43
CA ARG A 45 -5.47 6.07 -0.66
C ARG A 45 -4.92 4.94 0.19
N TRP A 46 -5.80 4.19 0.87
CA TRP A 46 -5.39 3.03 1.67
C TRP A 46 -4.73 1.93 0.82
N ARG A 47 -5.18 1.76 -0.43
CA ARG A 47 -4.60 0.77 -1.34
C ARG A 47 -3.13 1.11 -1.63
N ILE A 48 -2.83 2.38 -1.88
CA ILE A 48 -1.47 2.88 -2.10
C ILE A 48 -0.61 2.68 -0.84
N GLU A 49 -1.14 2.98 0.35
CA GLU A 49 -0.41 2.76 1.60
C GLU A 49 -0.06 1.30 1.84
N ILE A 50 -0.99 0.37 1.55
CA ILE A 50 -0.75 -1.07 1.66
C ILE A 50 0.37 -1.50 0.71
N ILE A 51 0.36 -0.99 -0.52
CA ILE A 51 1.42 -1.23 -1.50
C ILE A 51 2.77 -0.76 -0.95
N PHE A 52 2.88 0.51 -0.54
CA PHE A 52 4.13 1.04 0.01
C PHE A 52 4.58 0.31 1.29
N LYS A 53 3.64 -0.10 2.13
CA LYS A 53 3.93 -0.88 3.34
C LYS A 53 4.51 -2.24 2.98
N ALA A 54 3.93 -2.95 2.01
CA ALA A 54 4.46 -4.22 1.52
C ALA A 54 5.89 -4.06 0.95
N MET A 55 6.13 -3.00 0.18
CA MET A 55 7.45 -2.73 -0.41
C MET A 55 8.53 -2.45 0.63
N LYS A 56 8.26 -1.56 1.60
CA LYS A 56 9.22 -1.26 2.67
C LYS A 56 9.49 -2.50 3.54
N SER A 57 8.41 -3.21 3.91
CA SER A 57 8.52 -4.33 4.86
C SER A 57 9.17 -5.58 4.25
N HIS A 58 8.95 -5.85 2.97
CA HIS A 58 9.31 -7.14 2.36
C HIS A 58 10.25 -7.02 1.15
N LEU A 59 10.26 -5.87 0.46
CA LEU A 59 11.10 -5.65 -0.73
C LEU A 59 12.26 -4.67 -0.48
N ASN A 60 12.49 -4.27 0.79
CA ASN A 60 13.59 -3.41 1.21
C ASN A 60 13.69 -2.12 0.38
N LEU A 61 12.55 -1.46 0.10
CA LEU A 61 12.54 -0.22 -0.68
C LEU A 61 13.27 0.93 0.06
N ASP A 62 13.20 0.93 1.38
CA ASP A 62 13.80 1.91 2.30
C ASP A 62 15.24 1.57 2.70
N LYS A 63 15.76 0.40 2.33
CA LYS A 63 17.11 -0.05 2.64
C LYS A 63 17.98 -0.05 1.37
N ILE A 64 18.28 1.13 0.87
CA ILE A 64 19.23 1.31 -0.23
C ILE A 64 20.52 1.89 0.37
N HIS A 65 21.65 1.22 0.12
CA HIS A 65 22.96 1.70 0.57
C HIS A 65 23.36 2.96 -0.21
N ASN A 66 24.36 3.69 0.29
CA ASN A 66 24.87 4.85 -0.42
C ASN A 66 25.56 4.40 -1.72
N VAL A 67 24.86 4.58 -2.84
CA VAL A 67 25.29 4.19 -4.18
C VAL A 67 25.26 5.42 -5.08
N PRO A 68 26.09 5.48 -6.13
CA PRO A 68 26.06 6.59 -7.07
C PRO A 68 24.69 6.71 -7.76
N ASP A 69 24.31 7.93 -8.14
CA ASP A 69 22.98 8.28 -8.64
C ASP A 69 22.46 7.37 -9.76
N HIS A 70 23.33 6.94 -10.67
CA HIS A 70 22.96 6.06 -11.77
C HIS A 70 22.51 4.67 -11.27
N GLN A 71 23.20 4.10 -10.28
CA GLN A 71 22.82 2.83 -9.67
C GLN A 71 21.55 2.98 -8.84
N LEU A 72 21.41 4.09 -8.12
CA LEU A 72 20.18 4.38 -7.36
C LEU A 72 18.96 4.39 -8.28
N LYS A 73 19.03 5.12 -9.40
CA LYS A 73 17.95 5.17 -10.41
C LYS A 73 17.64 3.78 -10.96
N PHE A 74 18.66 3.01 -11.32
CA PHE A 74 18.47 1.65 -11.82
C PHE A 74 17.78 0.72 -10.80
N ILE A 75 18.25 0.72 -9.55
CA ILE A 75 17.67 -0.07 -8.46
C ILE A 75 16.20 0.34 -8.21
N LEU A 76 15.92 1.64 -8.21
CA LEU A 76 14.57 2.15 -7.99
C LEU A 76 13.63 1.71 -9.11
N ILE A 77 14.04 1.87 -10.37
CA ILE A 77 13.25 1.43 -11.54
C ILE A 77 13.01 -0.08 -11.46
N GLY A 78 14.03 -0.90 -11.18
CA GLY A 78 13.88 -2.34 -11.02
C GLY A 78 12.87 -2.71 -9.93
N LYS A 79 12.89 -2.02 -8.79
CA LYS A 79 11.90 -2.20 -7.71
C LYS A 79 10.49 -1.76 -8.13
N MET A 80 10.36 -0.71 -8.94
CA MET A 80 9.05 -0.28 -9.47
C MET A 80 8.50 -1.29 -10.49
N ILE A 81 9.34 -1.86 -11.34
CA ILE A 81 8.93 -2.91 -12.29
C ILE A 81 8.49 -4.16 -11.53
N LEU A 82 9.27 -4.61 -10.54
CA LEU A 82 8.90 -5.76 -9.70
C LEU A 82 7.56 -5.51 -8.97
N LEU A 83 7.30 -4.28 -8.53
CA LEU A 83 6.01 -3.90 -7.95
C LEU A 83 4.86 -4.10 -8.94
N LEU A 84 5.01 -3.61 -10.18
CA LEU A 84 3.98 -3.76 -11.21
C LEU A 84 3.72 -5.24 -11.51
N ILE A 85 4.77 -6.05 -11.60
CA ILE A 85 4.67 -7.51 -11.75
C ILE A 85 3.84 -8.13 -10.62
N ILE A 86 4.21 -7.85 -9.36
CA ILE A 86 3.53 -8.45 -8.21
C ILE A 86 2.07 -7.99 -8.11
N THR A 87 1.79 -6.71 -8.34
CA THR A 87 0.46 -6.15 -8.12
C THR A 87 -0.51 -6.39 -9.27
N GLN A 88 -0.08 -6.21 -10.52
CA GLN A 88 -0.95 -6.32 -11.70
C GLN A 88 -1.03 -7.74 -12.21
N PHE A 89 0.09 -8.47 -12.26
CA PHE A 89 0.13 -9.80 -12.88
C PHE A 89 -0.12 -10.90 -11.86
N ILE A 90 0.59 -10.90 -10.73
CA ILE A 90 0.51 -11.99 -9.76
C ILE A 90 -0.71 -11.83 -8.85
N TYR A 91 -0.85 -10.69 -8.17
CA TYR A 91 -1.89 -10.48 -7.17
C TYR A 91 -3.29 -10.57 -7.78
N ALA A 92 -3.52 -9.99 -8.96
CA ALA A 92 -4.82 -10.08 -9.63
C ALA A 92 -5.21 -11.54 -9.93
N LYS A 93 -4.30 -12.32 -10.54
CA LYS A 93 -4.52 -13.74 -10.87
C LYS A 93 -4.72 -14.60 -9.61
N VAL A 94 -3.83 -14.47 -8.63
CA VAL A 94 -3.86 -15.25 -7.39
C VAL A 94 -5.10 -14.93 -6.58
N CYS A 95 -5.45 -13.65 -6.45
CA CYS A 95 -6.64 -13.23 -5.72
C CYS A 95 -7.90 -13.79 -6.36
N HIS A 96 -8.03 -13.73 -7.69
CA HIS A 96 -9.16 -14.31 -8.41
C HIS A 96 -9.26 -15.82 -8.18
N LYS A 97 -8.15 -16.56 -8.31
CA LYS A 97 -8.10 -18.03 -8.13
C LYS A 97 -8.44 -18.45 -6.70
N ILE A 98 -7.93 -17.73 -5.69
CA ILE A 98 -8.21 -18.02 -4.28
C ILE A 98 -9.66 -17.69 -3.94
N HIS A 99 -10.16 -16.55 -4.42
CA HIS A 99 -11.55 -16.15 -4.16
C HIS A 99 -12.53 -17.16 -4.75
N LYS A 100 -12.31 -17.63 -5.98
CA LYS A 100 -13.15 -18.67 -6.61
C LYS A 100 -13.17 -19.99 -5.82
N ARG A 101 -12.08 -20.35 -5.15
CA ARG A 101 -11.97 -21.62 -4.39
C ARG A 101 -12.43 -21.52 -2.94
N THR A 102 -12.28 -20.36 -2.31
CA THR A 102 -12.43 -20.22 -0.84
C THR A 102 -13.42 -19.13 -0.43
N GLY A 103 -13.88 -18.30 -1.36
CA GLY A 103 -14.65 -17.08 -1.09
C GLY A 103 -13.85 -15.95 -0.45
N LYS A 104 -12.55 -16.15 -0.15
CA LYS A 104 -11.73 -15.17 0.59
C LYS A 104 -10.80 -14.39 -0.34
N ILE A 105 -10.48 -13.15 0.06
CA ILE A 105 -9.50 -12.28 -0.59
C ILE A 105 -8.17 -12.39 0.13
N ILE A 106 -7.08 -12.56 -0.62
CA ILE A 106 -5.73 -12.59 -0.06
C ILE A 106 -5.22 -11.17 0.22
N SER A 107 -4.56 -10.97 1.35
CA SER A 107 -3.89 -9.69 1.63
C SER A 107 -2.62 -9.55 0.79
N LEU A 108 -2.46 -8.41 0.11
CA LEU A 108 -1.27 -8.10 -0.68
C LEU A 108 0.02 -8.22 0.15
N ILE A 109 0.04 -7.71 1.39
CA ILE A 109 1.22 -7.76 2.26
C ILE A 109 1.63 -9.22 2.54
N LYS A 110 0.66 -10.08 2.83
CA LYS A 110 0.92 -11.51 3.08
C LYS A 110 1.43 -12.20 1.82
N LEU A 111 0.88 -11.87 0.66
CA LEU A 111 1.34 -12.41 -0.62
C LEU A 111 2.79 -11.98 -0.91
N VAL A 112 3.10 -10.69 -0.80
CA VAL A 112 4.47 -10.19 -1.03
C VAL A 112 5.47 -10.84 -0.07
N ARG A 113 5.09 -11.01 1.20
CA ARG A 113 5.92 -11.74 2.17
C ARG A 113 6.17 -13.18 1.71
N TYR A 114 5.12 -13.90 1.30
CA TYR A 114 5.24 -15.28 0.82
C TYR A 114 6.15 -15.37 -0.42
N LEU A 115 5.99 -14.48 -1.40
CA LEU A 115 6.81 -14.45 -2.61
C LEU A 115 8.28 -14.14 -2.31
N LYS A 116 8.54 -13.26 -1.35
CA LYS A 116 9.91 -12.95 -0.88
C LYS A 116 10.60 -14.20 -0.33
N ASP A 117 9.87 -15.02 0.42
CA ASP A 117 10.41 -16.25 1.02
C ASP A 117 10.45 -17.42 0.00
N ASN A 118 9.72 -17.30 -1.12
CA ASN A 118 9.57 -18.34 -2.16
C ASN A 118 9.77 -17.75 -3.56
N VAL A 119 10.95 -17.19 -3.84
CA VAL A 119 11.22 -16.42 -5.08
C VAL A 119 10.95 -17.24 -6.35
N ASN A 120 11.22 -18.55 -6.35
CA ASN A 120 10.97 -19.42 -7.49
C ASN A 120 9.49 -19.46 -7.92
N MET A 121 8.57 -19.25 -6.98
CA MET A 121 7.14 -19.20 -7.27
C MET A 121 6.74 -18.01 -8.14
N ILE A 122 7.56 -16.96 -8.19
CA ILE A 122 7.29 -15.77 -9.03
C ILE A 122 7.26 -16.18 -10.50
N ALA A 123 8.17 -17.05 -10.93
CA ALA A 123 8.22 -17.53 -12.32
C ALA A 123 7.00 -18.39 -12.69
N GLU A 124 6.50 -19.19 -11.76
CA GLU A 124 5.32 -20.05 -11.97
C GLU A 124 4.00 -19.28 -11.98
N LEU A 125 3.96 -18.10 -11.36
CA LEU A 125 2.74 -17.30 -11.18
C LEU A 125 2.62 -16.13 -12.17
N LEU A 126 3.68 -15.85 -12.93
CA LEU A 126 3.70 -14.90 -14.05
C LEU A 126 2.87 -15.42 -15.21
#